data_AF-A0A6A4WTN1-F1
#
_entry.id   AF-A0A6A4WTN1-F1
#
_cell.length_a   1.000
_cell.length_b   1.000
_cell.length_c   1.000
_cell.angle_alpha   90.00
_cell.angle_beta   90.00
_cell.angle_gamma   90.00
#
_symmetry.space_group_name_H-M   'P 1'
#
loop_
_entity.id
_entity.type
_entity.pdbx_description
1 polymer ?
#
loop_
_entity_poly.entity_id
_entity_poly.type
_entity_poly.pdbx_seq_one_letter_code
_entity_poly.pdbx_strand_id
1 'polypeptide(L)'
;MESQRYSALYLGHTVVSSGYSKHMIPWVVKEVLRQARSEQVTLQLKHGSLVVASSSGGVVATHPVLQLSHFSQTVADPRCFLYFVRGAQPGSHAMYLYQLRDKDMDRIRSDAKNFDGF
;
A
#
# COMPACT_ATOMS: atom_id res chain seq x y z
N MET A 1 -3.33 9.99 20.77
CA MET A 1 -3.63 8.93 19.79
C MET A 1 -2.31 8.29 19.38
N GLU A 2 -2.09 7.03 19.76
CA GLU A 2 -0.91 6.29 19.30
C GLU A 2 -0.99 6.13 17.78
N SER A 3 0.04 6.57 17.07
CA SER A 3 0.07 6.44 15.61
C SER A 3 0.35 4.98 15.26
N GLN A 4 -0.66 4.31 14.72
CA GLN A 4 -0.63 2.89 14.42
C GLN A 4 0.41 2.56 13.33
N ARG A 5 1.20 1.51 13.57
CA ARG A 5 2.28 1.04 12.70
C ARG A 5 2.00 -0.38 12.26
N TYR A 6 2.12 -0.63 10.96
CA TYR A 6 1.99 -1.95 10.36
C TYR A 6 3.28 -2.34 9.67
N SER A 7 3.75 -3.57 9.86
CA SER A 7 4.89 -4.06 9.09
C SER A 7 4.42 -4.67 7.77
N ALA A 8 5.12 -4.35 6.69
CA ALA A 8 4.86 -4.91 5.38
C ALA A 8 6.17 -5.18 4.62
N LEU A 9 6.07 -5.98 3.58
CA LEU A 9 7.06 -6.07 2.52
C LEU A 9 6.61 -5.16 1.39
N TYR A 10 7.40 -4.16 1.04
CA TYR A 10 7.20 -3.36 -0.16
C TYR A 10 7.67 -4.16 -1.37
N LEU A 11 6.78 -4.42 -2.32
CA LEU A 11 7.05 -5.25 -3.50
C LEU A 11 7.37 -4.43 -4.74
N GLY A 12 7.19 -3.11 -4.68
CA GLY A 12 7.47 -2.19 -5.77
C GLY A 12 6.26 -1.36 -6.16
N HIS A 13 6.43 -0.63 -7.26
CA HIS A 13 5.37 0.18 -7.86
C HIS A 13 5.49 0.18 -9.39
N THR A 14 4.42 0.61 -10.04
CA THR A 14 4.43 0.90 -11.47
C THR A 14 3.65 2.18 -11.74
N VAL A 15 4.07 2.92 -12.76
CA VAL A 15 3.37 4.10 -13.24
C VAL A 15 2.17 3.65 -14.07
N VAL A 16 1.03 4.30 -13.85
CA VAL A 16 -0.22 4.00 -14.56
C VAL A 16 -0.78 5.25 -15.21
N SER A 17 -1.53 5.07 -16.30
CA SER A 17 -2.23 6.18 -16.95
C SER A 17 -3.45 6.63 -16.11
N SER A 18 -3.96 7.83 -16.39
CA SER A 18 -5.17 8.36 -15.76
C SER A 18 -6.43 7.54 -16.11
N GLY A 19 -6.40 6.80 -17.22
CA GLY A 19 -7.47 5.88 -17.64
C GLY A 19 -7.40 4.49 -17.00
N TYR A 20 -6.65 4.33 -15.92
CA TYR A 20 -6.58 3.06 -15.18
C TYR A 20 -7.98 2.56 -14.77
N SER A 21 -8.18 1.24 -14.87
CA SER A 21 -9.38 0.57 -14.39
C SER A 21 -9.03 -0.61 -13.46
N LYS A 22 -9.95 -0.97 -12.55
CA LYS A 22 -9.75 -2.10 -11.62
C LYS A 22 -9.46 -3.42 -12.33
N HIS A 23 -9.94 -3.61 -13.57
CA HIS A 23 -9.65 -4.80 -14.37
C HIS A 23 -8.16 -4.96 -14.72
N MET A 24 -7.37 -3.89 -14.62
CA MET A 24 -5.93 -3.92 -14.85
C MET A 24 -5.12 -4.38 -13.62
N ILE A 25 -5.75 -4.55 -12.44
CA ILE A 25 -5.06 -4.95 -11.21
C ILE A 25 -4.19 -6.20 -11.40
N PRO A 26 -4.67 -7.30 -11.99
CA PRO A 26 -3.85 -8.50 -12.18
C PRO A 26 -2.59 -8.22 -13.01
N TRP A 27 -2.71 -7.38 -14.05
CA TRP A 27 -1.58 -6.98 -14.88
C TRP A 27 -0.59 -6.10 -14.09
N VAL A 28 -1.10 -5.11 -13.33
CA VAL A 28 -0.27 -4.25 -12.47
C VAL A 28 0.52 -5.08 -11.46
N VAL A 29 -0.13 -6.02 -10.79
CA VAL A 29 0.53 -6.92 -9.83
C VAL A 29 1.63 -7.73 -10.53
N LYS A 30 1.33 -8.32 -11.69
CA LYS A 30 2.33 -9.07 -12.46
C LYS A 30 3.52 -8.20 -12.87
N GLU A 31 3.27 -6.97 -13.31
CA GLU A 31 4.33 -6.05 -13.74
C GLU A 31 5.22 -5.62 -12.58
N VAL A 32 4.63 -5.33 -11.41
CA VAL A 32 5.40 -5.00 -10.21
C VAL A 32 6.24 -6.19 -9.74
N LEU A 33 5.64 -7.39 -9.65
CA LEU A 33 6.34 -8.59 -9.20
C LEU A 33 7.48 -8.99 -10.15
N ARG A 34 7.36 -8.71 -11.45
CA ARG A 34 8.43 -8.95 -12.45
C ARG A 34 9.71 -8.17 -12.15
N GLN A 35 9.62 -7.04 -11.44
CA GLN A 35 10.78 -6.24 -11.06
C GLN A 35 11.64 -6.93 -9.99
N ALA A 36 11.13 -7.98 -9.34
CA ALA A 36 11.81 -8.78 -8.31
C ALA A 36 12.43 -7.92 -7.18
N ARG A 37 11.77 -6.81 -6.83
CA ARG A 37 12.17 -5.94 -5.72
C ARG A 37 11.39 -6.33 -4.47
N SER A 38 12.07 -6.35 -3.33
CA SER A 38 11.39 -6.48 -2.05
C SER A 38 12.18 -5.77 -0.96
N GLU A 39 11.48 -4.99 -0.13
CA GLU A 39 12.09 -4.29 1.00
C GLU A 39 11.17 -4.33 2.22
N GLN A 40 11.72 -4.63 3.39
CA GLN A 40 10.93 -4.59 4.62
C GLN A 40 10.67 -3.15 5.04
N VAL A 41 9.39 -2.81 5.19
CA VAL A 41 8.95 -1.46 5.53
C VAL A 41 7.97 -1.43 6.70
N THR A 42 7.87 -0.27 7.32
CA THR A 42 6.83 0.10 8.28
C THR A 42 5.93 1.14 7.64
N LEU A 43 4.63 0.89 7.68
CA LEU A 43 3.58 1.80 7.24
C LEU A 43 3.02 2.52 8.45
N GLN A 44 2.97 3.84 8.39
CA GLN A 44 2.48 4.65 9.50
C GLN A 44 1.69 5.85 9.00
N LEU A 45 0.47 6.05 9.53
CA LEU A 45 -0.30 7.27 9.29
C LEU A 45 0.16 8.37 10.26
N LYS A 46 0.71 9.45 9.71
CA LYS A 46 1.13 10.65 10.45
C LYS A 46 0.69 11.92 9.73
N HIS A 47 0.08 12.85 10.46
CA HIS A 47 -0.27 14.19 9.97
C HIS A 47 -0.99 14.16 8.60
N GLY A 48 -1.97 13.27 8.43
CA GLY A 48 -2.72 13.15 7.17
C GLY A 48 -1.94 12.53 6.00
N SER A 49 -0.80 11.89 6.27
CA SER A 49 0.03 11.21 5.27
C SER A 49 0.34 9.77 5.67
N LEU A 50 0.37 8.88 4.69
CA LEU A 50 0.97 7.55 4.81
C LEU A 50 2.48 7.68 4.63
N VAL A 51 3.22 7.43 5.71
CA VAL A 51 4.68 7.39 5.74
C VAL A 51 5.12 5.94 5.65
N VAL A 52 5.98 5.66 4.67
CA VAL A 52 6.61 4.36 4.45
C VAL A 52 8.06 4.49 4.86
N ALA A 53 8.48 3.77 5.90
CA ALA A 53 9.85 3.79 6.39
C ALA A 53 10.50 2.41 6.20
N SER A 54 11.72 2.39 5.70
CA SER A 54 12.59 1.21 5.64
C SER A 54 12.87 0.71 7.05
N SER A 55 13.04 -0.60 7.21
CA SER A 55 13.56 -1.17 8.46
C SER A 55 14.95 -0.64 8.83
N SER A 56 15.71 -0.15 7.85
CA SER A 56 17.03 0.48 8.05
C SER A 56 16.98 1.90 8.61
N GLY A 57 15.79 2.49 8.76
CA GLY A 57 15.59 3.81 9.40
C GLY A 57 15.36 4.98 8.45
N GLY A 58 15.40 4.78 7.12
CA GLY A 58 15.09 5.81 6.13
C GLY A 58 13.60 5.88 5.76
N VAL A 59 13.11 7.07 5.36
CA VAL A 59 11.79 7.20 4.74
C VAL A 59 11.90 6.80 3.26
N VAL A 60 11.15 5.78 2.86
CA VAL A 60 11.07 5.28 1.48
C VAL A 60 10.09 6.12 0.68
N ALA A 61 8.95 6.47 1.28
CA ALA A 61 7.93 7.29 0.63
C ALA A 61 7.07 8.02 1.67
N THR A 62 6.48 9.14 1.25
CA THR A 62 5.43 9.83 2.00
C THR A 62 4.33 10.22 1.03
N HIS A 63 3.11 9.76 1.30
CA HIS A 63 1.96 10.03 0.44
C HIS A 63 0.86 10.71 1.25
N PRO A 64 0.44 11.94 0.89
CA PRO A 64 -0.77 12.54 1.44
C PRO A 64 -1.96 11.60 1.24
N VAL A 65 -2.74 11.35 2.30
CA VAL A 65 -3.89 10.45 2.25
C VAL A 65 -4.91 10.89 1.18
N LEU A 66 -5.02 12.21 0.97
CA LEU A 66 -5.88 12.79 -0.08
C LEU A 66 -5.50 12.40 -1.50
N GLN A 67 -4.26 11.95 -1.73
CA GLN A 67 -3.80 11.46 -3.03
C GLN A 67 -4.00 9.95 -3.19
N LEU A 68 -4.37 9.24 -2.12
CA LEU A 68 -4.54 7.80 -2.13
C LEU A 68 -5.97 7.43 -2.53
N SER A 69 -6.09 6.46 -3.43
CA SER A 69 -7.39 5.91 -3.82
C SER A 69 -7.26 4.47 -4.30
N HIS A 70 -8.38 3.87 -4.72
CA HIS A 70 -8.44 2.53 -5.34
C HIS A 70 -7.68 1.45 -4.55
N PHE A 71 -7.87 1.44 -3.22
CA PHE A 71 -7.36 0.39 -2.36
C PHE A 71 -7.94 -0.97 -2.77
N SER A 72 -7.09 -1.97 -2.91
CA SER A 72 -7.52 -3.34 -3.21
C SER A 72 -6.59 -4.35 -2.58
N GLN A 73 -7.16 -5.43 -2.06
CA GLN A 73 -6.42 -6.66 -1.82
C GLN A 73 -6.33 -7.45 -3.13
N THR A 74 -5.26 -8.21 -3.30
CA THR A 74 -5.14 -9.10 -4.46
C THR A 74 -5.91 -10.39 -4.18
N VAL A 75 -6.55 -10.94 -5.21
CA VAL A 75 -7.31 -12.20 -5.10
C VAL A 75 -6.38 -13.40 -4.87
N ALA A 76 -5.16 -13.34 -5.44
CA ALA A 76 -4.20 -14.44 -5.37
C ALA A 76 -3.51 -14.57 -4.00
N ASP A 77 -3.25 -13.46 -3.31
CA ASP A 77 -2.75 -13.45 -1.93
C ASP A 77 -3.48 -12.35 -1.14
N PRO A 78 -4.33 -12.69 -0.15
CA PRO A 78 -5.07 -11.70 0.64
C PRO A 78 -4.18 -10.82 1.52
N ARG A 79 -2.90 -11.19 1.71
CA ARG A 79 -1.90 -10.37 2.40
C ARG A 79 -1.35 -9.29 1.48
N CYS A 80 -1.43 -9.49 0.17
CA CYS A 80 -1.02 -8.50 -0.80
C CYS A 80 -2.13 -7.47 -1.00
N PHE A 81 -1.76 -6.20 -0.88
CA PHE A 81 -2.66 -5.08 -1.13
C PHE A 81 -1.94 -4.01 -1.93
N LEU A 82 -2.74 -3.20 -2.61
CA LEU A 82 -2.27 -2.10 -3.42
C LEU A 82 -3.12 -0.85 -3.19
N TYR A 83 -2.52 0.29 -3.47
CA TYR A 83 -3.23 1.56 -3.56
C TYR A 83 -2.71 2.37 -4.74
N PHE A 84 -3.58 3.21 -5.27
CA PHE A 84 -3.26 4.20 -6.29
C PHE A 84 -2.83 5.50 -5.62
N VAL A 85 -1.81 6.14 -6.17
CA VAL A 85 -1.35 7.48 -5.80
C VAL A 85 -1.56 8.40 -6.98
N ARG A 86 -2.38 9.44 -6.78
CA ARG A 86 -2.58 10.49 -7.76
C ARG A 86 -1.37 11.42 -7.79
N GLY A 87 -0.51 11.25 -8.79
CA GLY A 87 0.52 12.23 -9.09
C GLY A 87 -0.01 13.59 -9.56
N ALA A 88 0.84 14.62 -9.44
CA ALA A 88 0.50 16.02 -9.73
C ALA A 88 0.42 16.34 -11.23
N GLN A 89 1.12 15.56 -12.07
CA GLN A 89 1.19 15.75 -13.52
C GLN A 89 0.55 14.57 -14.27
N PRO A 90 0.05 14.77 -15.50
CA PRO A 90 -0.36 13.66 -16.36
C PRO A 90 0.78 12.62 -16.49
N GLY A 91 0.44 11.34 -16.30
CA GLY A 91 1.42 10.25 -16.37
C GLY A 91 2.29 10.08 -15.11
N SER A 92 2.02 10.81 -14.02
CA SER A 92 2.72 10.64 -12.74
C SER A 92 1.93 9.82 -11.70
N HIS A 93 0.82 9.20 -12.12
CA HIS A 93 0.07 8.31 -11.24
C HIS A 93 0.81 6.98 -11.08
N ALA A 94 0.77 6.41 -9.89
CA ALA A 94 1.45 5.16 -9.61
C ALA A 94 0.60 4.25 -8.73
N MET A 95 0.79 2.95 -8.89
CA MET A 95 0.23 1.94 -8.00
C MET A 95 1.36 1.26 -7.24
N TYR A 96 1.21 1.21 -5.93
CA TYR A 96 2.19 0.61 -5.02
C TYR A 96 1.65 -0.69 -4.48
N LEU A 97 2.49 -1.73 -4.46
CA LEU A 97 2.14 -3.07 -4.01
C LEU A 97 2.91 -3.40 -2.73
N TYR A 98 2.19 -3.92 -1.75
CA TYR A 98 2.73 -4.34 -0.47
C TYR A 98 2.16 -5.69 -0.08
N GLN A 99 2.90 -6.43 0.74
CA GLN A 99 2.44 -7.66 1.37
C GLN A 99 2.51 -7.49 2.90
N LEU A 100 1.38 -7.63 3.58
CA LEU A 100 1.33 -7.61 5.05
C LEU A 100 1.99 -8.86 5.63
N ARG A 101 2.60 -8.72 6.81
CA ARG A 101 3.05 -9.89 7.58
C ARG A 101 1.85 -10.53 8.29
N ASP A 102 1.90 -11.85 8.47
CA ASP A 102 0.79 -12.62 9.05
C ASP A 102 0.33 -12.08 10.41
N LYS A 103 1.28 -11.73 11.30
CA LYS A 103 0.97 -11.11 12.61
C LYS A 103 0.20 -9.79 12.50
N ASP A 104 0.42 -9.02 11.45
CA ASP A 104 -0.20 -7.72 11.24
C ASP A 104 -1.59 -7.88 10.60
N MET A 105 -1.83 -8.96 9.83
CA MET A 105 -3.16 -9.32 9.34
C MET A 105 -4.14 -9.65 10.47
N ASP A 106 -3.69 -10.41 11.47
CA ASP A 106 -4.53 -10.75 12.63
C ASP A 106 -4.88 -9.51 13.45
N ARG A 107 -3.92 -8.59 13.59
CA ARG A 107 -4.14 -7.31 14.26
C ARG A 107 -5.18 -6.45 13.53
N ILE A 108 -5.06 -6.31 12.21
CA ILE A 108 -6.05 -5.56 11.40
C ILE A 108 -7.44 -6.15 11.54
N ARG A 109 -7.57 -7.49 11.53
CA ARG A 109 -8.86 -8.17 11.71
C ARG A 109 -9.45 -7.93 13.10
N SER A 110 -8.61 -7.92 14.13
CA SER A 110 -9.02 -7.60 15.50
C SER A 110 -9.50 -6.15 15.60
N ASP A 111 -8.75 -5.21 15.03
CA ASP A 111 -9.08 -3.79 15.06
C ASP A 111 -10.36 -3.48 14.28
N ALA A 112 -10.56 -4.11 13.12
CA ALA A 112 -11.78 -3.95 12.33
C ALA A 112 -13.04 -4.41 13.08
N LYS A 113 -12.96 -5.57 13.77
CA LYS A 113 -14.06 -6.09 14.58
C LYS A 113 -14.42 -5.18 15.75
N ASN A 114 -13.47 -4.42 16.28
CA ASN A 114 -13.71 -3.46 17.34
C ASN A 114 -14.35 -2.15 16.83
N PHE A 115 -14.31 -1.89 15.53
CA PHE A 115 -14.92 -0.70 14.91
C PHE A 115 -16.37 -0.92 14.46
N ASP A 116 -16.77 -2.15 14.12
CA ASP A 116 -18.15 -2.51 13.74
C ASP A 116 -19.12 -2.61 14.95
N GLY A 117 -18.74 -2.07 16.11
CA GLY A 117 -19.48 -2.14 17.37
C GLY A 117 -20.28 -0.88 17.75
N PHE A 118 -20.70 -0.06 16.79
CA PHE A 118 -21.58 1.10 17.00
C PHE A 118 -22.86 1.00 16.16
#